data_AF-A0A392S7V9-F1
#
_entry.id   AF-A0A392S7V9-F1
#
_cell.length_a   1.000
_cell.length_b   1.000
_cell.length_c   1.000
_cell.angle_alpha   90.00
_cell.angle_beta   90.00
_cell.angle_gamma   90.00
#
_symmetry.space_group_name_H-M   'P 1'
#
loop_
_entity.id
_entity.type
_entity.pdbx_description
1 polymer ?
#
loop_
_entity_poly.entity_id
_entity_poly.type
_entity_poly.pdbx_seq_one_letter_code
_entity_poly.pdbx_strand_id
1 'polypeptide(L)'
;IPQVVVTDNGTQFTNKHFRDFLAAITTKQHFTSVEHPQTNGQAEAANRVILRGLKRRLDDAKNKWVEELWSVLWTYWTTPHSTTGETPFRLIYGTEAVIPVK
;
A
#
# COMPACT_ATOMS: atom_id res chain seq x y z
N ILE A 1 8.27 -1.20 13.18
CA ILE A 1 7.10 -0.34 13.50
C ILE A 1 7.40 1.06 12.97
N PRO A 2 6.48 1.71 12.23
CA PRO A 2 6.73 3.03 11.68
C PRO A 2 6.82 4.09 12.78
N GLN A 3 7.75 5.04 12.64
CA GLN A 3 7.82 6.19 13.55
C GLN A 3 6.65 7.15 13.34
N VAL A 4 6.20 7.26 12.09
CA VAL A 4 5.17 8.19 11.63
C VAL A 4 4.27 7.48 10.63
N VAL A 5 2.96 7.70 10.71
CA VAL A 5 1.99 7.34 9.68
C VAL A 5 1.31 8.62 9.21
N VAL A 6 1.30 8.83 7.89
CA VAL A 6 0.57 9.91 7.25
C VAL A 6 -0.75 9.36 6.73
N THR A 7 -1.87 9.98 7.11
CA THR A 7 -3.21 9.57 6.67
C THR A 7 -3.97 10.75 6.07
N ASP A 8 -4.95 10.45 5.22
CA ASP A 8 -5.98 11.43 4.89
C ASP A 8 -6.91 11.70 6.09
N ASN A 9 -7.88 12.60 5.89
CA ASN A 9 -8.86 12.99 6.91
C ASN A 9 -10.07 12.03 6.96
N GLY A 10 -9.94 10.80 6.44
CA GLY A 10 -10.97 9.78 6.52
C GLY A 10 -11.37 9.48 7.97
N THR A 11 -12.66 9.28 8.21
CA THR A 11 -13.22 9.08 9.56
C THR A 11 -12.66 7.81 10.24
N GLN A 12 -12.26 6.81 9.45
CA GLN A 12 -11.56 5.62 9.91
C GLN A 12 -10.19 5.91 10.54
N PHE A 13 -9.55 7.03 10.18
CA PHE A 13 -8.24 7.45 10.68
C PHE A 13 -8.32 8.55 11.74
N THR A 14 -9.47 9.19 11.93
CA THR A 14 -9.66 10.25 12.95
C THR A 14 -10.27 9.75 14.26
N ASN A 15 -10.76 8.51 14.29
CA ASN A 15 -11.43 7.95 15.47
C ASN A 15 -10.46 7.72 16.66
N LYS A 16 -11.03 7.61 17.86
CA LYS A 16 -10.24 7.41 19.09
C LYS A 16 -9.50 6.07 19.10
N HIS A 17 -10.14 5.00 18.65
CA HIS A 17 -9.54 3.66 18.64
C HIS A 17 -8.24 3.60 17.83
N PHE A 18 -8.22 4.23 16.66
CA PHE A 18 -7.03 4.30 15.81
C PHE A 18 -5.91 5.11 16.47
N ARG A 19 -6.25 6.24 17.09
CA ARG A 19 -5.27 7.06 17.84
C ARG A 19 -4.69 6.32 19.04
N ASP A 20 -5.53 5.62 19.80
CA ASP A 20 -5.09 4.80 20.93
C ASP A 20 -4.16 3.67 20.47
N PHE A 21 -4.50 3.01 19.35
CA PHE A 21 -3.66 1.98 18.74
C PHE A 21 -2.28 2.53 18.33
N LEU A 22 -2.25 3.66 17.62
CA LEU A 22 -0.98 4.29 17.21
C LEU A 22 -0.12 4.70 18.42
N ALA A 23 -0.75 5.22 19.48
CA ALA A 23 -0.05 5.53 20.73
C ALA A 23 0.55 4.27 21.38
N ALA A 24 -0.19 3.15 21.40
CA ALA A 24 0.28 1.89 21.97
C ALA A 24 1.51 1.33 21.24
N ILE A 25 1.64 1.57 19.94
CA ILE A 25 2.81 1.19 19.14
C ILE A 25 3.87 2.30 19.02
N THR A 26 3.70 3.42 19.74
CA THR A 26 4.64 4.57 19.71
C THR A 26 4.80 5.19 18.30
N THR A 27 3.73 5.18 17.50
CA THR A 27 3.69 5.77 16.15
C THR A 27 2.98 7.11 16.20
N LYS A 28 3.59 8.15 15.62
CA LYS A 28 2.95 9.47 15.45
C LYS A 28 2.03 9.47 14.23
N GLN A 29 0.89 10.15 14.32
CA GLN A 29 0.01 10.37 13.18
C GLN A 29 0.18 11.80 12.63
N HIS A 30 0.28 11.92 11.31
CA HIS A 30 0.15 13.19 10.60
C HIS A 30 -1.04 13.11 9.64
N PHE A 31 -1.87 14.15 9.65
CA PHE A 31 -2.97 14.28 8.69
C PHE A 31 -2.50 15.08 7.49
N THR A 32 -2.91 14.67 6.30
CA THR A 32 -2.75 15.52 5.12
C THR A 32 -3.65 16.74 5.22
N SER A 33 -3.12 17.92 4.91
CA SER A 33 -3.95 19.12 4.80
C SER A 33 -4.97 18.95 3.67
N VAL A 34 -6.17 19.50 3.86
CA VAL A 34 -7.21 19.56 2.83
C VAL A 34 -6.71 20.31 1.58
N GLU A 35 -5.81 21.27 1.76
CA GLU A 35 -5.23 22.08 0.68
C GLU A 35 -4.07 21.36 -0.03
N HIS A 36 -3.51 20.31 0.58
CA HIS A 36 -2.35 19.58 0.06
C HIS A 36 -2.56 18.04 0.08
N PRO A 37 -3.58 17.51 -0.60
CA PRO A 37 -3.86 16.07 -0.66
C PRO A 37 -2.70 15.27 -1.28
N GLN A 38 -1.85 15.92 -2.08
CA GLN A 38 -0.66 15.30 -2.69
C GLN A 38 0.32 14.75 -1.65
N THR A 39 0.25 15.18 -0.39
CA THR A 39 1.02 14.61 0.72
C THR A 39 0.71 13.11 0.90
N ASN A 40 -0.49 12.65 0.54
CA ASN A 40 -0.86 11.24 0.50
C ASN A 40 -0.64 10.60 -0.89
N GLY A 41 -0.06 11.33 -1.83
CA GLY A 41 -0.01 10.98 -3.25
C GLY A 41 0.73 9.67 -3.52
N GLN A 42 1.71 9.30 -2.69
CA GLN A 42 2.40 8.01 -2.80
C GLN A 42 1.46 6.84 -2.49
N ALA A 43 0.68 6.93 -1.41
CA ALA A 43 -0.30 5.91 -1.06
C ALA A 43 -1.40 5.83 -2.12
N GLU A 44 -1.89 6.98 -2.61
CA GLU A 44 -2.88 7.03 -3.69
C GLU A 44 -2.36 6.44 -5.01
N ALA A 45 -1.10 6.70 -5.36
CA ALA A 45 -0.46 6.11 -6.54
C ALA A 45 -0.36 4.58 -6.42
N ALA A 46 0.11 4.07 -5.27
CA ALA A 46 0.16 2.64 -5.00
C ALA A 46 -1.24 1.99 -5.06
N ASN A 47 -2.22 2.60 -4.38
CA ASN A 47 -3.60 2.12 -4.37
C ASN A 47 -4.19 2.06 -5.78
N ARG A 48 -3.93 3.06 -6.64
CA ARG A 48 -4.38 3.05 -8.05
C ARG A 48 -3.77 1.91 -8.86
N VAL A 49 -2.53 1.51 -8.58
CA VAL A 49 -1.91 0.35 -9.26
C VAL A 49 -2.57 -0.95 -8.79
N ILE A 50 -2.72 -1.13 -7.48
CA ILE A 50 -3.32 -2.32 -6.87
C ILE A 50 -4.77 -2.49 -7.34
N LEU A 51 -5.60 -1.43 -7.28
CA LEU A 51 -6.99 -1.46 -7.72
C LEU A 51 -7.13 -1.77 -9.22
N ARG A 52 -6.23 -1.27 -10.07
CA ARG A 52 -6.21 -1.62 -11.51
C ARG A 52 -5.87 -3.10 -11.73
N GLY A 53 -4.89 -3.63 -10.99
CA GLY A 53 -4.54 -5.05 -11.03
C GLY A 53 -5.71 -5.94 -10.61
N LEU A 54 -6.35 -5.59 -9.49
CA LEU A 54 -7.54 -6.29 -8.99
C LEU A 54 -8.69 -6.25 -9.99
N LYS A 55 -9.02 -5.07 -10.54
CA LYS A 55 -10.10 -4.93 -11.53
C LYS A 55 -9.89 -5.86 -12.73
N ARG A 56 -8.65 -5.92 -13.24
CA ARG A 56 -8.31 -6.77 -14.39
C ARG A 56 -8.43 -8.26 -14.08
N ARG A 57 -8.12 -8.70 -12.85
CA ARG A 57 -8.27 -10.10 -12.42
C ARG A 57 -9.73 -10.46 -12.11
N LEU A 58 -10.53 -9.50 -11.66
CA LEU A 58 -11.92 -9.71 -11.29
C LEU A 58 -12.84 -9.95 -12.46
N ASP A 59 -12.52 -9.37 -13.63
CA ASP A 59 -13.22 -9.65 -14.88
C ASP A 59 -13.22 -11.17 -15.21
N ASP A 60 -12.14 -11.88 -14.84
CA ASP A 60 -11.99 -13.31 -15.04
C ASP A 60 -12.51 -14.17 -13.86
N ALA A 61 -12.49 -13.64 -12.63
CA ALA A 61 -12.62 -14.41 -11.39
C ALA A 61 -14.00 -14.35 -10.69
N LYS A 62 -15.04 -13.75 -11.30
CA LYS A 62 -16.42 -13.67 -10.75
C LYS A 62 -16.50 -13.20 -9.29
N ASN A 63 -15.85 -12.09 -8.94
CA ASN A 63 -15.83 -11.47 -7.60
C ASN A 63 -14.95 -12.15 -6.52
N LYS A 64 -14.04 -13.07 -6.88
CA LYS A 64 -13.04 -13.67 -5.98
C LYS A 64 -11.84 -12.75 -5.69
N TRP A 65 -12.12 -11.51 -5.28
CA TRP A 65 -11.08 -10.49 -5.15
C TRP A 65 -10.11 -10.76 -3.99
N VAL A 66 -10.56 -11.45 -2.95
CA VAL A 66 -9.74 -11.78 -1.78
C VAL A 66 -8.64 -12.77 -2.17
N GLU A 67 -8.99 -13.75 -3.01
CA GLU A 67 -8.07 -14.75 -3.54
C GLU A 67 -7.04 -14.12 -4.49
N GLU A 68 -7.48 -13.17 -5.31
CA GLU A 68 -6.62 -12.47 -6.29
C GLU A 68 -5.73 -11.39 -5.65
N LEU A 69 -6.09 -10.88 -4.47
CA LEU A 69 -5.37 -9.81 -3.80
C LEU A 69 -3.89 -10.14 -3.60
N TRP A 70 -3.58 -11.37 -3.17
CA TRP A 70 -2.19 -11.80 -2.99
C TRP A 70 -1.41 -11.82 -4.28
N SER A 71 -2.00 -12.28 -5.38
CA SER A 71 -1.35 -12.31 -6.69
C SER A 71 -1.05 -10.90 -7.19
N VAL A 72 -1.99 -9.97 -7.00
CA VAL A 72 -1.83 -8.56 -7.39
C VAL A 72 -0.76 -7.87 -6.54
N LEU A 73 -0.76 -8.07 -5.22
CA LEU A 73 0.26 -7.51 -4.34
C LEU A 73 1.65 -8.05 -4.65
N TRP A 74 1.76 -9.37 -4.91
CA TRP A 74 3.03 -9.98 -5.31
C TRP A 74 3.56 -9.37 -6.61
N THR A 75 2.69 -9.19 -7.60
CA THR A 75 3.04 -8.54 -8.87
C THR A 75 3.53 -7.11 -8.62
N TYR A 76 2.84 -6.35 -7.76
CA TYR A 76 3.25 -4.99 -7.41
C TYR A 76 4.63 -4.95 -6.75
N TRP A 77 4.93 -5.88 -5.83
CA TRP A 77 6.22 -5.92 -5.14
C TRP A 77 7.40 -6.35 -6.02
N THR A 78 7.14 -7.15 -7.06
CA THR A 78 8.18 -7.77 -7.91
C THR A 78 8.31 -7.17 -9.30
N THR A 79 7.44 -6.21 -9.67
CA THR A 79 7.54 -5.50 -10.95
C THR A 79 8.33 -4.20 -10.78
N PRO A 80 9.35 -3.94 -11.60
CA PRO A 80 10.09 -2.67 -11.57
C PRO A 80 9.17 -1.48 -11.82
N HIS A 81 9.29 -0.43 -11.00
CA HIS A 81 8.53 0.80 -11.23
C HIS A 81 9.14 1.59 -12.38
N SER A 82 8.32 2.13 -13.29
CA SER A 82 8.80 2.78 -14.53
C SER A 82 9.70 4.00 -14.29
N THR A 83 9.56 4.67 -13.14
CA THR A 83 10.35 5.86 -12.79
C THR A 83 11.68 5.54 -12.12
N THR A 84 11.75 4.49 -11.30
CA THR A 84 12.96 4.14 -10.53
C THR A 84 13.74 3.00 -11.17
N GLY A 85 13.11 2.19 -12.03
CA GLY A 85 13.69 0.95 -12.54
C GLY A 85 13.83 -0.15 -11.50
N GLU A 86 13.38 0.10 -10.27
CA GLU A 86 13.58 -0.77 -9.11
C GLU A 86 12.23 -1.34 -8.64
N THR A 87 12.26 -2.57 -8.10
CA THR A 87 11.08 -3.21 -7.51
C THR A 87 10.86 -2.73 -6.07
N PRO A 88 9.61 -2.58 -5.58
CA PRO A 88 9.37 -2.26 -4.17
C PRO A 88 10.02 -3.27 -3.21
N PHE A 89 10.06 -4.55 -3.56
CA PHE A 89 10.73 -5.58 -2.76
C PHE A 89 12.22 -5.27 -2.60
N ARG A 90 12.91 -4.97 -3.70
CA ARG A 90 14.33 -4.63 -3.67
C ARG A 90 14.63 -3.37 -2.88
N LEU A 91 13.77 -2.35 -2.96
CA LEU A 91 13.93 -1.13 -2.16
C LEU A 91 13.81 -1.37 -0.65
N ILE A 92 13.04 -2.39 -0.22
CA ILE A 92 12.85 -2.72 1.20
C ILE A 92 13.96 -3.65 1.70
N TYR A 93 14.31 -4.68 0.92
CA TYR A 93 15.17 -5.78 1.38
C TYR A 93 16.59 -5.75 0.80
N GLY A 94 16.87 -4.88 -0.17
CA GLY A 94 18.17 -4.76 -0.82
C GLY A 94 18.54 -5.89 -1.79
N THR A 95 17.60 -6.79 -2.11
CA THR A 95 17.82 -7.91 -3.03
C THR A 95 16.60 -8.17 -3.90
N GLU A 96 16.78 -8.89 -5.01
CA GLU A 96 15.67 -9.31 -5.86
C GLU A 96 14.79 -10.35 -5.15
N ALA A 97 13.49 -10.31 -5.46
CA ALA A 97 12.56 -11.33 -5.00
C ALA A 97 12.81 -12.64 -5.74
N VAL A 98 13.17 -13.70 -5.01
CA VAL A 98 13.33 -15.04 -5.56
C VAL A 98 12.16 -15.90 -5.09
N ILE A 99 11.40 -16.45 -6.04
CA ILE A 99 10.39 -17.46 -5.74
C ILE A 99 11.13 -18.80 -5.62
N PRO A 100 11.09 -19.49 -4.47
CA PRO A 100 11.65 -20.82 -4.35
C PRO A 100 10.95 -21.74 -5.34
N VAL A 101 11.70 -22.33 -6.25
CA VAL A 101 11.19 -23.39 -7.13
C VAL A 101 11.06 -24.64 -6.27
N LYS A 102 9.87 -25.25 -6.25
CA LYS A 102 9.68 -26.58 -5.67
C LYS A 102 10.28 -27.65 -6.57
#